data_AF-A0A673ZP55-F1
#
_entry.id   AF-A0A673ZP55-F1
#
_cell.length_a   1.000
_cell.length_b   1.000
_cell.length_c   1.000
_cell.angle_alpha   90.00
_cell.angle_beta   90.00
_cell.angle_gamma   90.00
#
_symmetry.space_group_name_H-M   'P 1'
#
loop_
_entity.id
_entity.type
_entity.pdbx_description
1 polymer ?
#
loop_
_entity_poly.entity_id
_entity_poly.type
_entity_poly.pdbx_seq_one_letter_code
_entity_poly.pdbx_strand_id
1 'polypeptide(L)' 'MYCIPRLQNLKEAFEKKYGEAPLFYAQAPGRVNLIGEHIDYCGYAVLPMAIEQSILAAVTVNDSKKIHLANTDPKYK' A
#
# COMPACT_ATOMS: atom_id res chain seq x y z
N MET A 1 -20.06 11.96 -5.01
CA MET A 1 -19.20 10.90 -4.47
C MET A 1 -17.92 10.88 -5.30
N TYR A 2 -16.89 11.62 -4.89
CA TYR A 2 -15.62 11.67 -5.64
C TYR A 2 -14.95 10.29 -5.53
N CYS A 3 -14.89 9.54 -6.63
CA CYS A 3 -14.08 8.34 -6.70
C CYS A 3 -12.61 8.77 -6.78
N ILE A 4 -11.78 8.36 -5.82
CA ILE A 4 -10.35 8.67 -5.82
C ILE A 4 -9.72 7.91 -7.01
N PRO A 5 -9.15 8.58 -8.04
CA PRO A 5 -8.70 7.93 -9.27
C PRO A 5 -7.74 6.75 -9.05
N ARG A 6 -6.90 6.83 -8.01
CA ARG A 6 -5.94 5.78 -7.66
C ARG A 6 -6.61 4.48 -7.18
N LEU A 7 -7.74 4.57 -6.46
CA LEU A 7 -8.50 3.37 -6.03
C LEU A 7 -9.15 2.70 -7.23
N GLN A 8 -9.74 3.49 -8.13
CA GLN A 8 -10.39 2.98 -9.34
C GLN A 8 -9.39 2.25 -10.24
N ASN A 9 -8.23 2.86 -10.51
CA ASN A 9 -7.18 2.24 -11.32
C ASN A 9 -6.65 0.94 -10.70
N LEU A 10 -6.50 0.91 -9.36
CA LEU A 10 -6.05 -0.29 -8.66
C LEU A 10 -7.11 -1.39 -8.70
N LYS A 11 -8.39 -1.04 -8.54
CA LYS A 11 -9.52 -1.96 -8.68
C LYS A 11 -9.52 -2.63 -10.05
N GLU A 12 -9.44 -1.82 -11.12
CA GLU A 12 -9.43 -2.31 -12.49
C GLU A 12 -8.22 -3.21 -12.78
N ALA A 13 -7.04 -2.84 -12.27
CA ALA A 13 -5.83 -3.67 -12.40
C ALA A 13 -5.95 -5.00 -11.64
N PHE A 14 -6.59 -5.00 -10.46
CA PHE A 14 -6.83 -6.19 -9.65
C PHE A 14 -7.83 -7.12 -10.34
N GLU A 15 -9.00 -6.61 -10.74
CA GLU A 15 -10.03 -7.37 -11.46
C GLU A 15 -9.49 -7.96 -12.76
N LYS A 16 -8.68 -7.20 -13.51
CA LYS A 16 -8.03 -7.70 -14.73
C LYS A 16 -7.05 -8.86 -14.46
N LYS A 17 -6.38 -8.87 -13.30
CA LYS A 17 -5.36 -9.87 -12.97
C LYS A 17 -5.95 -11.13 -12.32
N TYR A 18 -6.96 -10.98 -11.47
CA TYR A 18 -7.49 -12.07 -10.66
C TYR A 18 -8.93 -12.49 -11.05
N GLY A 19 -9.62 -11.72 -11.88
CA GLY A 19 -10.98 -12.03 -12.35
C GLY A 19 -12.08 -11.77 -11.31
N GLU A 20 -11.75 -11.21 -10.15
CA GLU A 20 -12.67 -10.89 -9.07
C GLU A 20 -12.39 -9.49 -8.50
N ALA A 21 -13.40 -8.88 -7.87
CA ALA A 21 -13.23 -7.60 -7.20
C ALA A 21 -12.46 -7.78 -5.88
N PRO A 22 -11.62 -6.81 -5.48
CA PRO A 22 -10.98 -6.85 -4.18
C PRO A 22 -12.01 -6.71 -3.05
N LEU A 23 -11.85 -7.48 -1.98
CA LEU A 23 -12.68 -7.45 -0.79
C LEU A 23 -12.48 -6.16 0.02
N PHE A 24 -11.23 -5.69 0.12
CA PHE A 24 -10.90 -4.44 0.80
C PHE A 24 -9.59 -3.84 0.26
N TYR A 25 -9.31 -2.61 0.70
CA TYR A 25 -8.07 -1.91 0.43
C TYR A 25 -7.35 -1.59 1.74
N ALA A 26 -6.02 -1.66 1.74
CA ALA A 26 -5.17 -1.22 2.83
C ALA A 26 -4.20 -0.14 2.32
N GLN A 27 -4.02 0.92 3.09
CA GLN A 27 -3.11 2.01 2.74
C GLN A 27 -2.16 2.31 3.90
N ALA A 28 -0.87 2.41 3.60
CA ALA A 28 0.15 2.85 4.54
C ALA A 28 0.93 4.03 3.95
N PRO A 29 0.92 5.23 4.57
CA PRO A 29 1.71 6.36 4.09
C PRO A 29 3.20 6.13 4.32
N GLY A 30 4.01 6.71 3.47
CA GLY A 30 5.42 6.94 3.77
C GLY A 30 5.57 7.98 4.88
N ARG A 31 6.80 8.22 5.31
CA ARG A 31 7.09 9.24 6.33
C ARG A 31 8.39 9.95 6.03
N VAL A 32 8.43 11.23 6.37
CA VAL A 32 9.68 11.99 6.51
C VAL A 32 9.96 12.16 8.00
N ASN A 33 11.23 12.20 8.37
CA ASN A 33 11.62 12.54 9.73
C ASN A 33 12.04 14.01 9.74
N LEU A 34 11.48 14.80 10.65
CA LEU A 34 11.80 16.24 10.73
C LEU A 34 13.05 16.47 11.56
N ILE A 35 13.19 15.71 12.66
CA ILE A 35 14.36 15.75 13.56
C ILE A 35 14.47 14.43 14.35
N GLY A 36 15.71 14.09 14.72
CA GLY A 36 16.04 12.86 15.44
C GLY A 36 16.44 11.73 14.50
N GLU A 37 17.42 11.99 13.62
CA GLU A 37 18.00 10.94 12.76
C GLU A 37 18.89 10.02 13.58
N HIS A 38 18.78 8.70 13.32
CA HIS A 38 19.66 7.69 13.89
C HIS A 38 19.70 7.61 15.43
N ILE A 39 18.65 8.07 16.12
CA ILE A 39 18.54 7.97 17.59
C ILE A 39 17.38 7.09 18.06
N ASP A 40 16.51 6.69 17.12
CA ASP A 40 15.34 5.84 17.36
C ASP A 40 15.75 4.45 17.86
N TYR A 41 16.77 3.85 17.26
CA TYR A 41 17.30 2.56 17.72
C TYR A 41 18.07 2.65 19.05
N CYS A 42 18.36 3.86 19.53
CA CYS A 42 18.92 4.11 20.86
C CYS A 42 17.82 4.34 21.92
N GLY A 43 16.54 4.30 21.54
CA GLY A 43 15.40 4.49 22.46
C GLY A 43 15.02 5.95 22.73
N TYR A 44 15.60 6.92 22.01
CA TYR A 44 15.22 8.32 22.13
C TYR A 44 14.00 8.65 21.27
N ALA A 45 13.25 9.68 21.68
CA ALA A 45 12.13 10.19 20.92
C ALA A 45 12.58 10.85 19.60
N VAL A 46 11.74 10.73 18.58
CA VAL A 46 11.91 11.33 17.24
C VAL A 46 10.65 12.08 16.83
N LEU A 47 10.75 13.00 15.86
CA LEU A 47 9.61 13.78 15.37
C LEU A 47 9.35 13.54 13.87
N PRO A 48 8.72 12.41 13.49
CA PRO A 48 8.36 12.12 12.11
C PRO A 48 6.99 12.70 11.74
N MET A 49 6.75 12.79 10.43
CA MET A 49 5.46 13.16 9.85
C MET A 49 5.14 12.24 8.67
N ALA A 50 3.89 11.76 8.60
CA ALA A 50 3.40 11.02 7.44
C ALA A 50 3.31 11.95 6.22
N ILE A 51 3.68 11.45 5.05
CA ILE A 51 3.56 12.19 3.78
C ILE A 51 2.39 11.66 2.94
N GLU A 52 2.00 12.39 1.91
CA GLU A 52 0.88 12.02 1.04
C GLU A 52 1.15 10.74 0.23
N GLN A 53 2.42 10.49 -0.13
CA GLN A 53 2.82 9.30 -0.85
C GLN A 53 2.62 8.06 0.04
N SER A 54 2.02 7.02 -0.52
CA SER A 54 1.61 5.84 0.23
C SER A 54 1.74 4.57 -0.60
N ILE A 55 1.79 3.42 0.06
CA ILE A 55 1.52 2.13 -0.54
C ILE A 55 0.03 1.84 -0.40
N LEU A 56 -0.61 1.43 -1.49
CA LEU A 56 -2.02 1.05 -1.52
C LEU A 56 -2.12 -0.38 -2.04
N ALA A 57 -2.76 -1.25 -1.28
CA ALA A 57 -2.94 -2.66 -1.60
C ALA A 57 -4.43 -2.99 -1.71
N ALA A 58 -4.80 -3.71 -2.76
CA ALA A 58 -6.12 -4.32 -2.94
C ALA A 58 -6.02 -5.80 -2.58
N VAL A 59 -6.96 -6.30 -1.78
CA VAL A 59 -6.84 -7.63 -1.15
C VAL A 59 -8.16 -8.38 -1.28
N THR A 60 -8.07 -9.67 -1.60
CA THR A 60 -9.15 -10.65 -1.47
C THR A 60 -8.64 -11.87 -0.74
N VAL A 61 -9.55 -12.68 -0.21
CA VAL A 61 -9.23 -13.97 0.40
C VAL A 61 -9.37 -15.04 -0.67
N ASN A 62 -8.41 -15.95 -0.75
CA ASN A 62 -8.50 -17.12 -1.61
C ASN A 62 -8.46 -18.39 -0.75
N ASP A 63 -9.01 -19.49 -1.26
CA ASP A 63 -9.01 -20.79 -0.58
C ASP A 63 -7.68 -21.56 -0.73
N SER A 64 -6.70 -20.96 -1.40
CA SER A 64 -5.38 -21.56 -1.55
C SER A 64 -4.55 -21.34 -0.28
N LYS A 65 -3.62 -22.24 0.01
CA LYS A 65 -2.64 -22.07 1.09
C LYS A 65 -1.45 -21.17 0.67
N LYS A 66 -1.66 -20.29 -0.31
CA LYS A 66 -0.61 -19.45 -0.91
C LYS A 66 -1.03 -17.98 -0.95
N ILE A 67 -0.05 -17.11 -0.79
CA ILE A 67 -0.20 -15.67 -0.99
C ILE A 67 0.28 -15.33 -2.39
N HIS A 68 -0.58 -14.71 -3.17
CA HIS A 68 -0.26 -14.21 -4.50
C HIS A 68 -0.04 -12.70 -4.43
N LEU A 69 1.21 -12.26 -4.65
CA LEU A 69 1.57 -10.84 -4.65
C LEU A 69 1.75 -10.34 -6.08
N ALA A 70 1.37 -9.09 -6.31
CA ALA A 70 1.48 -8.41 -7.58
C ALA A 70 1.79 -6.93 -7.35
N ASN A 71 2.60 -6.35 -8.25
CA ASN A 71 2.79 -4.91 -8.33
C ASN A 71 2.13 -4.36 -9.59
N THR A 72 1.63 -3.14 -9.52
CA THR A 72 1.13 -2.40 -10.69
C THR A 72 2.27 -1.90 -11.58
N ASP A 73 3.47 -1.72 -11.02
CA ASP A 73 4.67 -1.42 -11.79
C ASP A 73 5.17 -2.68 -12.52
N PRO A 74 5.20 -2.68 -13.86
CA PRO A 74 5.57 -3.83 -14.68
C PRO A 74 7.03 -4.27 -14.50
N LYS A 75 7.89 -3.47 -13.87
CA LYS A 75 9.28 -3.84 -13.57
C LYS A 75 9.38 -4.97 -12.54
N TYR A 76 8.41 -5.10 -11.66
CA TYR A 76 8.44 -6.04 -10.52
C TYR A 76 7.47 -7.21 -10.72
N LYS A 77 7.57 -7.89 -11.87
CA LYS A 77 6.77 -9.08 -12.21
C LYS A 77 7.25 -10.36 -11.53
#